data_AF-A0AAW0K8L2-F1
#
_entry.id   AF-A0AAW0K8L2-F1
#
_cell.length_a   1.000
_cell.length_b   1.000
_cell.length_c   1.000
_cell.angle_alpha   90.00
_cell.angle_beta   90.00
_cell.angle_gamma   90.00
#
_symmetry.space_group_name_H-M   'P 1'
#
loop_
_entity.id
_entity.type
_entity.pdbx_description
1 polymer ?
#
loop_
_entity_poly.entity_id
_entity_poly.type
_entity_poly.pdbx_seq_one_letter_code
_entity_poly.pdbx_strand_id
1 'polypeptide(L)'
;MSKWADLPGDVLFQIMCRLFSDDIIISSAVCKSWHSLLNSVGKLPLPPSCPWLMLAEENERSEKSNNEESRTRGFFNLTKC
;
A
#
# COMPACT_ATOMS: atom_id res chain seq x y z
N MET A 1 -27.80 -12.19 -7.57
CA MET A 1 -26.35 -12.09 -7.29
C MET A 1 -25.89 -10.69 -7.65
N SER A 2 -24.86 -10.17 -6.98
CA SER A 2 -24.37 -8.81 -7.22
C SER A 2 -23.68 -8.74 -8.59
N LYS A 3 -23.94 -7.69 -9.36
CA LYS A 3 -23.43 -7.50 -10.74
C LYS A 3 -21.89 -7.52 -10.85
N TRP A 4 -21.20 -7.36 -9.72
CA TRP A 4 -19.74 -7.36 -9.60
C TRP A 4 -19.09 -8.75 -9.70
N ALA A 5 -19.85 -9.83 -9.45
CA ALA A 5 -19.33 -11.19 -9.59
C ALA A 5 -19.16 -11.60 -11.08
N ASP A 6 -19.94 -10.96 -11.95
CA ASP A 6 -19.98 -11.19 -13.41
C ASP A 6 -19.08 -10.20 -14.17
N LEU A 7 -18.23 -9.43 -13.45
CA LEU A 7 -17.33 -8.47 -14.05
C LEU A 7 -16.30 -9.20 -14.93
N PRO A 8 -16.01 -8.70 -16.15
CA PRO A 8 -14.94 -9.24 -16.98
C PRO A 8 -13.61 -9.30 -16.21
N GLY A 9 -12.89 -10.42 -16.37
CA GLY A 9 -11.69 -10.70 -15.58
C GLY A 9 -10.56 -9.69 -15.78
N ASP A 10 -10.48 -9.08 -16.96
CA ASP A 10 -9.54 -7.99 -17.30
C ASP A 10 -9.85 -6.70 -16.54
N VAL A 11 -11.12 -6.34 -16.41
CA VAL A 11 -11.55 -5.17 -15.61
C VAL A 11 -11.30 -5.44 -14.13
N LEU A 12 -11.64 -6.64 -13.66
CA LEU A 12 -11.37 -7.04 -12.28
C LEU A 12 -9.86 -7.00 -11.99
N PHE A 13 -9.03 -7.53 -12.88
CA PHE A 13 -7.57 -7.49 -12.77
C PHE A 13 -7.05 -6.05 -12.66
N GLN A 14 -7.53 -5.12 -13.49
CA GLN A 14 -7.13 -3.72 -13.39
C GLN A 14 -7.52 -3.06 -12.06
N ILE A 15 -8.66 -3.44 -11.47
CA ILE A 15 -9.05 -2.98 -10.14
C ILE A 15 -8.07 -3.51 -9.10
N MET A 16 -7.76 -4.81 -9.15
CA MET A 16 -6.86 -5.46 -8.19
C MET A 16 -5.44 -4.88 -8.24
N CYS A 17 -4.93 -4.52 -9.43
CA CYS A 17 -3.63 -3.87 -9.58
C CYS A 17 -3.53 -2.47 -8.94
N ARG A 18 -4.66 -1.87 -8.54
CA ARG A 18 -4.68 -0.56 -7.86
C ARG A 18 -4.81 -0.69 -6.35
N LEU A 19 -5.09 -1.89 -5.85
CA LEU A 19 -5.25 -2.17 -4.43
C LEU A 19 -3.91 -2.40 -3.75
N PHE A 20 -3.85 -2.09 -2.44
CA PHE A 20 -2.74 -2.50 -1.60
C PHE A 20 -2.74 -4.02 -1.41
N SER A 21 -1.58 -4.58 -1.09
CA SER A 21 -1.40 -6.03 -0.92
C SER A 21 -2.44 -6.67 0.00
N ASP A 22 -2.79 -5.98 1.10
CA ASP A 22 -3.75 -6.48 2.08
C ASP A 22 -5.18 -6.50 1.53
N ASP A 23 -5.57 -5.47 0.77
CA ASP A 23 -6.88 -5.35 0.14
C ASP A 23 -7.08 -6.41 -0.95
N ILE A 24 -6.01 -6.79 -1.66
CA ILE A 24 -6.05 -7.89 -2.64
C ILE A 24 -6.42 -9.20 -1.93
N ILE A 25 -5.83 -9.49 -0.76
CA ILE A 25 -6.12 -10.71 -0.01
C ILE A 25 -7.59 -10.71 0.43
N ILE A 26 -8.08 -9.60 1.01
CA ILE A 26 -9.47 -9.48 1.45
C ILE A 26 -10.44 -9.67 0.27
N SER A 27 -10.12 -9.08 -0.89
CA SER A 27 -10.95 -9.18 -2.08
C SER A 27 -11.08 -10.61 -2.63
N SER A 28 -10.05 -11.44 -2.45
CA SER A 28 -10.08 -12.87 -2.83
C SER A 28 -11.14 -13.66 -2.06
N ALA A 29 -11.52 -13.21 -0.87
CA ALA A 29 -12.52 -13.88 -0.04
C ALA A 29 -13.97 -13.50 -0.40
N VAL A 30 -14.19 -12.54 -1.31
CA VAL A 30 -15.55 -12.04 -1.64
C VAL A 30 -16.38 -13.09 -2.38
N CYS A 31 -15.81 -13.72 -3.41
CA CYS A 31 -16.48 -14.77 -4.16
C CYS A 31 -15.51 -15.69 -4.90
N LYS A 32 -16.00 -16.88 -5.31
CA LYS A 32 -15.20 -17.89 -6.02
C LYS A 32 -14.61 -17.39 -7.34
N SER A 33 -15.33 -16.53 -8.06
CA SER A 33 -14.88 -15.94 -9.32
C SER A 33 -13.62 -15.09 -9.11
N TRP A 34 -13.66 -14.20 -8.10
CA TRP A 34 -12.54 -13.31 -7.76
C TRP A 34 -11.35 -14.09 -7.21
N HIS A 35 -11.60 -15.06 -6.33
CA HIS A 35 -10.56 -15.97 -5.83
C HIS A 35 -9.87 -16.73 -6.98
N SER A 36 -10.65 -17.24 -7.94
CA SER A 36 -10.11 -17.98 -9.09
C SER A 36 -9.25 -17.09 -10.00
N LEU A 37 -9.64 -15.83 -10.21
CA LEU A 37 -8.85 -14.88 -10.99
C LEU A 37 -7.54 -14.56 -10.27
N LEU A 38 -7.59 -14.24 -8.97
CA LEU A 38 -6.41 -13.88 -8.20
C LEU A 38 -5.42 -15.03 -8.07
N ASN A 39 -5.88 -16.28 -8.03
CA ASN A 39 -5.01 -17.45 -8.03
C ASN A 39 -4.44 -17.78 -9.43
N SER A 40 -5.11 -17.40 -10.52
CA SER A 40 -4.59 -17.64 -11.87
C SER A 40 -3.56 -16.58 -12.28
N VAL A 41 -3.70 -15.37 -11.74
CA VAL A 41 -2.79 -14.25 -11.95
C VAL A 41 -1.67 -14.34 -10.92
N GLY A 42 -0.56 -15.02 -11.26
CA GLY A 42 0.56 -15.33 -10.35
C GLY A 42 0.98 -14.20 -9.39
N LYS A 43 1.88 -13.29 -9.80
CA LYS A 43 2.21 -12.10 -9.02
C LYS A 43 1.53 -10.89 -9.64
N LEU A 44 0.52 -10.35 -8.96
CA LEU A 44 0.05 -9.00 -9.30
C LEU A 44 1.22 -8.01 -9.12
N PRO A 45 1.35 -7.01 -10.02
CA PRO A 45 2.28 -5.92 -9.78
C PRO A 45 1.91 -5.29 -8.44
N LEU A 46 2.84 -5.35 -7.49
CA LEU A 46 2.68 -4.60 -6.24
C LEU A 46 2.46 -3.14 -6.63
N PRO A 47 1.46 -2.46 -6.04
CA PRO A 47 1.37 -1.02 -6.22
C PRO A 47 2.72 -0.41 -5.85
N PRO A 48 3.14 0.67 -6.54
CA PRO A 48 4.39 1.33 -6.20
C PRO A 48 4.38 1.63 -4.70
N SER A 49 5.43 1.16 -4.01
CA SER A 49 5.63 1.43 -2.59
C SER A 49 5.38 2.92 -2.36
N CYS A 50 4.41 3.27 -1.54
CA CYS A 50 4.05 4.67 -1.31
C CYS A 50 5.32 5.46 -0.99
N PRO A 51 5.52 6.64 -1.59
CA PRO A 51 6.75 7.37 -1.38
C PRO A 51 6.86 7.77 0.09
N TRP A 52 7.98 7.41 0.69
CA TRP A 52 8.34 7.87 2.03
C TRP A 52 8.70 9.35 1.93
N LEU A 53 7.94 10.20 2.58
CA LEU A 53 8.22 11.63 2.62
C LEU A 53 9.30 11.89 3.67
N MET A 54 10.50 12.27 3.26
CA MET A 54 11.55 12.70 4.18
C MET A 54 11.09 13.99 4.87
N LEU A 55 11.01 13.98 6.20
CA LEU A 55 10.59 15.14 6.97
C LEU A 55 11.73 16.18 7.01
N ALA A 56 11.35 17.46 7.04
CA ALA A 56 12.30 18.54 7.24
C ALA A 56 12.99 18.39 8.60
N GLU A 57 14.25 18.81 8.69
CA GLU A 57 14.95 18.84 9.97
C GLU A 57 14.23 19.81 10.91
N GLU A 58 13.90 19.34 12.12
CA GLU A 58 13.33 20.19 13.15
C GLU A 58 14.39 21.21 13.58
N ASN A 59 14.19 22.47 13.18
CA ASN A 59 15.16 23.54 13.39
C ASN A 59 15.06 24.05 14.85
N GLU A 60 15.90 23.48 15.70
CA GLU A 60 16.50 24.07 16.92
C GLU A 60 15.58 24.97 17.79
N ARG A 61 14.84 24.34 18.72
CA ARG A 61 14.35 25.03 19.94
C ARG A 61 14.40 24.14 21.20
N SER A 62 15.43 23.31 21.36
CA SER A 62 15.79 22.85 22.70
C SER A 62 17.27 23.04 22.92
N GLU A 63 17.56 23.95 23.82
CA GLU A 63 18.87 24.29 24.33
C GLU A 63 19.72 23.04 24.61
N LYS A 64 20.93 23.04 24.04
CA LYS A 64 22.13 22.29 24.43
C LYS A 64 21.89 21.09 25.38
N SER A 65 21.98 19.88 24.84
CA SER A 65 22.67 18.80 25.56
C SER A 65 23.76 18.23 24.66
N ASN A 66 24.97 18.19 25.20
CA ASN A 66 26.14 17.66 24.51
C ASN A 66 25.99 16.14 24.45
N ASN A 67 25.50 15.61 23.34
CA ASN A 67 25.75 14.23 22.96
C ASN A 67 25.76 14.17 21.43
N GLU A 68 26.82 13.60 20.86
CA GLU A 68 26.95 13.30 19.44
C GLU A 68 25.96 12.19 19.06
N GLU A 69 24.66 12.49 19.13
CA GLU A 69 23.62 11.59 18.68
C GLU A 69 23.42 11.86 17.19
N SER A 70 23.66 10.85 16.37
CA SER A 70 23.48 10.92 14.92
C SER A 70 22.05 11.39 14.62
N ARG A 71 21.91 12.66 14.20
CA ARG A 71 20.61 13.31 13.93
C ARG A 71 19.98 12.60 12.73
N THR A 72 19.17 11.57 13.00
CA THR A 72 18.51 10.78 11.96
C THR A 72 17.29 11.53 11.45
N ARG A 73 17.19 11.70 10.14
CA ARG A 73 16.00 12.30 9.51
C ARG A 73 14.85 11.31 9.59
N GLY A 74 13.71 11.77 10.10
CA GLY A 74 12.47 11.00 10.10
C GLY A 74 11.88 10.89 8.69
N PHE A 75 11.19 9.78 8.41
CA PHE A 75 10.41 9.60 7.20
C PHE A 75 8.94 9.39 7.58
N PHE A 76 8.04 10.03 6.85
CA PHE A 76 6.60 9.84 6.98
C PHE A 76 6.09 8.90 5.90
N ASN A 77 5.28 7.93 6.31
CA ASN A 77 4.63 7.00 5.40
C ASN A 77 3.22 7.51 5.05
N LEU A 78 2.99 7.81 3.77
CA LEU A 78 1.73 8.33 3.25
C LEU A 78 0.57 7.33 3.29
N THR A 79 0.79 6.06 3.62
CA THR A 79 -0.31 5.09 3.84
C THR A 79 -1.07 5.29 5.14
N LYS A 80 -0.58 6.16 6.04
CA LYS A 80 -1.19 6.40 7.36
C LYS A 80 -2.01 7.70 7.45
N CYS A 81 -2.44 8.26 6.31
CA CYS A 81 -3.38 9.39 6.27
C CYS A 81 -4.83 8.94 6.45
#